data_AF-A0A953DGN2-F1
#
_entry.id   AF-A0A953DGN2-F1
#
_cell.length_a   1.000
_cell.length_b   1.000
_cell.length_c   1.000
_cell.angle_alpha   90.00
_cell.angle_beta   90.00
_cell.angle_gamma   90.00
#
_symmetry.space_group_name_H-M   'P 1'
#
loop_
_entity.id
_entity.type
_entity.pdbx_description
1 polymer ?
#
loop_
_entity_poly.entity_id
_entity_poly.type
_entity_poly.pdbx_seq_one_letter_code
_entity_poly.pdbx_strand_id
1 'polypeptide(L)' 'QLDLHMYFPRELQLLFLASGFAVEAIYGDYERRPFGKGTKQIIVGRKRAERERSMERR' A
#
# COMPACT_ATOMS: atom_id res chain seq x y z
N GLN A 1 6.10 5.79 24.13
CA GLN A 1 6.87 4.64 23.63
C GLN A 1 6.68 4.58 22.12
N LEU A 2 7.76 4.47 21.34
CA LEU A 2 7.68 4.36 19.87
C LEU A 2 7.47 2.90 19.52
N ASP A 3 6.36 2.60 18.85
CA ASP A 3 6.04 1.25 18.39
C ASP A 3 6.24 1.16 16.87
N LEU A 4 7.12 0.26 16.44
CA LEU A 4 7.56 0.09 15.06
C LEU A 4 7.32 -1.36 14.66
N HIS A 5 6.27 -1.58 13.87
CA HIS A 5 5.96 -2.88 13.29
C HIS A 5 6.55 -2.99 11.89
N MET A 6 7.48 -3.93 11.73
CA MET A 6 8.12 -4.24 10.44
C MET A 6 7.30 -5.31 9.72
N TYR A 7 6.96 -5.07 8.46
CA TYR A 7 6.27 -6.02 7.58
C TYR A 7 7.14 -6.35 6.38
N PHE A 8 7.04 -7.57 5.86
CA PHE A 8 7.64 -7.86 4.57
C PHE A 8 6.92 -7.09 3.46
N PRO A 9 7.61 -6.75 2.35
CA PRO A 9 7.00 -5.90 1.31
C PRO A 9 5.69 -6.42 0.74
N ARG A 10 5.54 -7.75 0.61
CA ARG A 10 4.30 -8.37 0.13
C ARG A 10 3.19 -8.37 1.17
N GLU A 11 3.52 -8.53 2.46
CA GLU A 11 2.54 -8.47 3.53
C GLU A 11 1.93 -7.08 3.64
N LEU A 12 2.78 -6.05 3.55
CA LEU A 12 2.30 -4.68 3.59
C LEU A 12 1.38 -4.36 2.41
N GLN A 13 1.71 -4.82 1.20
CA GLN A 13 0.82 -4.68 0.04
C GLN A 13 -0.52 -5.39 0.26
N LEU A 14 -0.52 -6.61 0.80
CA LEU A 14 -1.75 -7.34 1.12
C LEU A 14 -2.60 -6.60 2.18
N LEU A 15 -1.97 -5.99 3.18
CA LEU A 15 -2.68 -5.19 4.19
C LEU A 15 -3.35 -3.95 3.57
N PHE A 16 -2.70 -3.28 2.62
CA PHE A 16 -3.31 -2.17 1.88
C PHE A 16 -4.56 -2.64 1.10
N LEU A 17 -4.46 -3.78 0.41
CA LEU A 17 -5.60 -4.34 -0.33
C LEU A 17 -6.74 -4.75 0.61
N ALA A 18 -6.43 -5.45 1.70
CA ALA A 18 -7.41 -5.92 2.68
C ALA A 18 -8.13 -4.77 3.40
N SER A 19 -7.45 -3.63 3.59
CA SER A 19 -8.04 -2.41 4.17
C SER A 19 -8.84 -1.57 3.16
N GLY A 20 -8.94 -2.02 1.90
CA GLY A 20 -9.74 -1.37 0.86
C GLY A 20 -9.01 -0.23 0.14
N PHE A 21 -7.69 -0.22 0.16
CA PHE A 21 -6.89 0.63 -0.71
C PHE A 21 -6.54 -0.10 -2.00
N ALA A 22 -6.44 0.65 -3.09
CA ALA A 22 -5.73 0.21 -4.28
C ALA A 22 -4.28 0.70 -4.18
N VAL A 23 -3.31 -0.18 -4.45
CA VAL A 23 -1.91 0.20 -4.59
C VAL A 23 -1.71 0.75 -6.00
N GLU A 24 -1.30 2.02 -6.11
CA GLU A 24 -1.10 2.68 -7.40
C GLU A 24 0.36 2.61 -7.85
N ALA A 25 1.28 2.76 -6.90
CA ALA A 25 2.72 2.73 -7.17
C ALA A 25 3.51 2.31 -5.93
N ILE A 26 4.71 1.78 -6.18
CA ILE A 26 5.68 1.41 -5.15
C ILE A 26 7.05 1.96 -5.56
N TYR A 27 7.66 2.74 -4.68
CA TYR A 27 8.95 3.40 -4.90
C TYR A 27 10.00 2.96 -3.89
N GLY A 28 11.27 3.04 -4.32
CA GLY A 28 12.46 2.77 -3.53
C GLY A 28 12.91 3.96 -2.68
N ASP A 29 12.50 5.16 -3.09
CA ASP A 29 12.87 6.44 -2.48
C ASP A 29 11.83 7.54 -2.80
N TYR A 30 12.04 8.72 -2.20
CA TYR A 30 11.16 9.88 -2.41
C TYR A 30 11.31 10.54 -3.78
N GLU A 31 12.39 10.23 -4.52
CA GLU A 31 12.57 10.63 -5.91
C GLU A 31 11.77 9.75 -6.89
N ARG A 32 10.99 8.80 -6.36
CA ARG A 32 10.15 7.85 -7.12
C ARG A 32 10.95 6.88 -7.97
N ARG A 33 12.18 6.56 -7.56
CA ARG A 33 12.95 5.49 -8.22
C ARG A 33 12.29 4.13 -7.94
N PRO A 34 12.48 3.13 -8.82
CA PRO A 34 11.88 1.81 -8.63
C PRO A 34 12.27 1.16 -7.30
N PHE A 35 11.32 0.46 -6.68
CA PHE A 35 11.58 -0.36 -5.50
C PHE A 35 12.38 -1.62 -5.88
N GLY A 36 13.42 -1.95 -5.11
CA GLY A 36 14.34 -3.05 -5.40
C GLY A 36 15.06 -3.59 -4.17
N LYS A 37 16.04 -4.47 -4.40
CA LYS A 37 16.80 -5.11 -3.32
C LYS A 37 17.59 -4.06 -2.54
N GLY A 38 17.35 -3.97 -1.23
CA GLY A 38 18.07 -3.06 -0.34
C GLY A 38 17.55 -1.61 -0.33
N THR A 39 16.51 -1.29 -1.09
CA THR A 39 15.88 0.04 -1.04
C THR A 39 14.83 0.09 0.07
N LYS A 40 14.51 1.30 0.56
CA LYS A 40 13.31 1.51 1.38
C LYS A 40 12.06 1.26 0.53
N GLN A 41 10.91 1.02 1.16
CA GLN A 41 9.64 0.86 0.44
C GLN A 41 8.73 2.04 0.77
N ILE A 42 8.24 2.70 -0.28
CA ILE A 42 7.20 3.72 -0.19
C ILE A 42 6.03 3.24 -1.03
N ILE A 43 4.86 3.07 -0.40
CA ILE A 43 3.63 2.65 -1.08
C ILE A 43 2.73 3.87 -1.26
N VAL A 44 2.27 4.10 -2.49
CA VAL A 44 1.23 5.07 -2.79
C VAL A 44 -0.09 4.33 -2.97
N GLY A 45 -1.01 4.55 -2.04
CA GLY A 45 -2.32 3.92 -2.04
C GLY A 45 -3.45 4.93 -2.24
N ARG A 46 -4.43 4.57 -3.08
CA ARG A 46 -5.70 5.30 -3.18
C ARG A 46 -6.77 4.57 -2.37
N LYS A 47 -7.43 5.27 -1.45
CA LYS A 47 -8.60 4.73 -0.75
C LYS A 47 -9.74 4.58 -1.75
N ARG A 48 -10.29 3.37 -1.91
CA ARG A 48 -11.49 3.18 -2.73
C ARG A 48 -12.67 3.86 -2.04
N ALA A 49 -13.42 4.67 -2.79
CA ALA A 49 -14.59 5.34 -2.24
C ALA A 49 -15.64 4.30 -1.85
N GLU A 50 -16.30 4.48 -0.71
CA GLU A 50 -17.31 3.54 -0.20
C GLU A 50 -18.45 3.26 -1.20
N ARG A 51 -18.67 4.16 -2.16
CA ARG A 51 -19.67 4.02 -3.23
C ARG A 51 -19.43 2.83 -4.16
N GLU A 52 -18.20 2.38 -4.32
CA GLU A 52 -17.90 1.21 -5.17
C GLU A 52 -18.33 -0.10 -4.48
N ARG A 53 -18.18 -0.19 -3.15
CA ARG A 53 -18.62 -1.34 -2.35
C ARG A 53 -20.13 -1.50 -2.26
N SER A 54 -20.89 -0.41 -2.38
CA SER A 54 -22.36 -0.47 -2.36
C SER A 54 -22.97 -0.83 -3.72
N MET A 55 -22.24 -0.63 -4.83
CA MET A 55 -22.66 -1.09 -6.16
C MET A 55 -22.31 -2.56 -6.41
N GLU A 56 -21.21 -3.08 -5.86
CA GLU A 56 -20.83 -4.49 -6.01
C GLU A 56 -21.73 -5.47 -5.20
N ARG A 57 -22.51 -4.93 -4.26
CA ARG A 57 -23.48 -5.69 -3.44
C ARG A 57 -24.94 -5.59 -3.95
N ARG A 58 -25.16 -5.10 -5.16
CA ARG A 58 -26.47 -5.04 -5.83
C ARG A 58 -26.44 -5.87 -7.10
#